data_AF-A0A970Z1R7-F1
#
_entry.id   AF-A0A970Z1R7-F1
#
_cell.length_a   1.000
_cell.length_b   1.000
_cell.length_c   1.000
_cell.angle_alpha   90.00
_cell.angle_beta   90.00
_cell.angle_gamma   90.00
#
_symmetry.space_group_name_H-M   'P 1'
#
loop_
_entity.id
_entity.type
_entity.pdbx_description
1 polymer ?
#
loop_
_entity_poly.entity_id
_entity_poly.type
_entity_poly.pdbx_seq_one_letter_code
_entity_poly.pdbx_strand_id
1 'polypeptide(L)'
;MNEILVSLISGGTFGALAGSIASLLAPWANWKIEEKRFVCEERRNLIMSWRGGINDIEPDRAFSNVNTSEWYGTLRKHLQPDVIQRLEGMELIELGTSPKIGPPRCWWQMLVLSEIERLEKQWGLV
;
A
#
# COMPACT_ATOMS: atom_id res chain seq x y z
N MET A 1 36.43 54.02 16.31
CA MET A 1 35.90 53.56 15.01
C MET A 1 36.27 52.11 14.65
N ASN A 2 37.15 51.41 15.39
CA ASN A 2 37.49 50.01 15.09
C ASN A 2 36.62 48.95 15.79
N GLU A 3 35.83 49.32 16.79
CA GLU A 3 35.04 48.33 17.57
C GLU A 3 33.70 47.96 16.91
N ILE A 4 33.13 48.84 16.09
CA ILE A 4 31.85 48.59 15.38
C ILE A 4 32.05 47.59 14.22
N LEU A 5 33.18 47.68 13.50
CA LEU A 5 33.52 46.76 12.40
C LEU A 5 33.75 45.31 12.87
N VAL A 6 34.36 45.13 14.05
CA VAL A 6 34.60 43.79 14.61
C VAL A 6 33.30 43.13 15.07
N SER A 7 32.36 43.91 15.64
CA SER A 7 31.05 43.39 16.04
C SER A 7 30.19 42.95 14.84
N LEU A 8 30.24 43.69 13.72
CA LEU A 8 29.49 43.39 12.50
C LEU A 8 30.02 42.14 11.78
N ILE A 9 31.32 41.90 11.84
CA ILE A 9 31.96 40.69 11.29
C ILE A 9 31.68 39.47 12.17
N SER A 10 31.61 39.64 13.50
CA SER A 10 31.30 38.55 14.45
C SER A 10 29.84 38.09 14.43
N GLY A 11 28.89 38.95 14.04
CA GLY A 11 27.47 38.61 13.92
C GLY A 11 27.00 38.26 12.50
N GLY A 12 27.64 38.82 11.45
CA GLY A 12 27.15 38.73 10.07
C GLY A 12 27.57 37.48 9.30
N THR A 13 28.69 36.85 9.66
CA THR A 13 29.23 35.68 8.93
C THR A 13 28.55 34.37 9.29
N PHE A 14 28.04 34.22 10.53
CA PHE A 14 27.25 33.06 10.92
C PHE A 14 25.84 33.03 10.28
N GLY A 15 25.25 34.20 9.99
CA GLY A 15 23.96 34.29 9.30
C GLY A 15 24.03 33.94 7.81
N ALA A 16 25.10 34.35 7.13
CA ALA A 16 25.27 34.10 5.69
C ALA A 16 25.69 32.65 5.36
N LEU A 17 26.44 31.98 6.24
CA LEU A 17 26.83 30.57 6.06
C LEU A 17 25.69 29.59 6.43
N ALA A 18 24.83 29.94 7.38
CA ALA A 18 23.65 29.14 7.70
C ALA A 18 22.64 29.08 6.54
N GLY A 19 22.45 30.19 5.80
CA GLY A 19 21.53 30.25 4.67
C GLY A 19 21.96 29.38 3.46
N SER A 20 23.27 29.27 3.20
CA SER A 20 23.81 28.47 2.10
C SER A 20 23.86 26.97 2.43
N ILE A 21 24.13 26.60 3.68
CA ILE A 21 24.09 25.19 4.12
C ILE A 21 22.64 24.68 4.18
N ALA A 22 21.68 25.52 4.60
CA ALA A 22 20.25 25.16 4.58
C ALA A 22 19.73 24.88 3.15
N SER A 23 20.21 25.62 2.15
CA SER A 23 19.91 25.38 0.72
C SER A 23 20.38 24.01 0.22
N LEU A 24 21.52 23.53 0.73
CA LEU A 24 22.09 22.22 0.35
C LEU A 24 21.40 21.04 1.04
N LEU A 25 20.83 21.23 2.23
CA LEU A 25 20.11 20.18 2.97
C LEU A 25 18.64 20.07 2.57
N ALA A 26 18.04 21.14 2.03
CA ALA A 26 16.64 21.16 1.62
C ALA A 26 16.25 20.06 0.60
N PRO A 27 17.07 19.74 -0.43
CA PRO A 27 16.78 18.65 -1.36
C PRO A 27 16.66 17.27 -0.69
N TRP A 28 17.48 16.98 0.32
CA TRP A 28 17.46 15.69 1.01
C TRP A 28 16.27 15.53 1.94
N ALA A 29 15.90 16.61 2.64
CA ALA A 29 14.68 16.62 3.44
C ALA A 29 13.43 16.42 2.56
N ASN A 30 13.37 17.09 1.40
CA ASN A 30 12.26 16.94 0.46
C ASN A 30 12.23 15.52 -0.15
N TRP A 31 13.39 14.96 -0.49
CA TRP A 31 13.49 13.59 -1.03
C TRP A 31 12.90 12.55 -0.08
N LYS A 32 13.14 12.68 1.23
CA LYS A 32 12.58 11.76 2.23
C LYS A 32 11.07 11.85 2.36
N ILE A 33 10.49 13.03 2.15
CA ILE A 33 9.04 13.22 2.12
C ILE A 33 8.47 12.59 0.86
N GLU A 34 9.12 12.80 -0.29
CA GLU A 34 8.67 12.29 -1.58
C GLU A 34 8.74 10.76 -1.64
N GLU A 35 9.79 10.15 -1.10
CA GLU A 35 9.91 8.69 -0.95
C GLU A 35 8.72 8.10 -0.17
N LYS A 36 8.31 8.74 0.93
CA LYS A 36 7.13 8.32 1.70
C LYS A 36 5.83 8.49 0.91
N ARG A 37 5.71 9.57 0.13
CA ARG A 37 4.55 9.79 -0.74
C ARG A 37 4.43 8.70 -1.79
N PHE A 38 5.52 8.38 -2.48
CA PHE A 38 5.54 7.29 -3.48
C PHE A 38 5.12 5.95 -2.88
N VAL A 39 5.62 5.59 -1.70
CA VAL A 39 5.22 4.33 -1.04
C VAL A 39 3.73 4.34 -0.67
N CYS A 40 3.21 5.47 -0.18
CA CYS A 40 1.80 5.62 0.16
C CYS A 40 0.89 5.54 -1.09
N GLU A 41 1.30 6.21 -2.16
CA GLU A 41 0.59 6.22 -3.44
C GLU A 41 0.58 4.84 -4.09
N GLU A 42 1.71 4.15 -4.11
CA GLU A 42 1.82 2.79 -4.64
C GLU A 42 0.91 1.81 -3.88
N ARG A 43 0.91 1.88 -2.55
CA ARG A 43 0.00 1.07 -1.71
C ARG A 43 -1.46 1.39 -2.00
N ARG A 44 -1.83 2.66 -2.17
CA ARG A 44 -3.18 3.06 -2.54
C ARG A 44 -3.56 2.52 -3.94
N ASN A 45 -2.65 2.57 -4.90
CA ASN A 45 -2.87 2.03 -6.25
C ASN A 45 -3.10 0.51 -6.21
N LEU A 46 -2.33 -0.24 -5.42
CA LEU A 46 -2.54 -1.67 -5.20
C LEU A 46 -3.93 -1.95 -4.63
N ILE A 47 -4.32 -1.26 -3.55
CA ILE A 47 -5.64 -1.40 -2.93
C ILE A 47 -6.77 -1.11 -3.92
N MET A 48 -6.65 -0.02 -4.70
CA MET A 48 -7.64 0.33 -5.72
C MET A 48 -7.73 -0.74 -6.81
N SER A 49 -6.59 -1.26 -7.27
CA SER A 49 -6.53 -2.35 -8.25
C SER A 49 -7.23 -3.61 -7.73
N TRP A 50 -6.97 -3.99 -6.47
CA TRP A 50 -7.61 -5.17 -5.86
C TRP A 50 -9.12 -4.99 -5.68
N ARG A 51 -9.56 -3.84 -5.17
CA ARG A 51 -11.00 -3.52 -5.05
C ARG A 51 -11.68 -3.48 -6.42
N GLY A 52 -11.04 -2.91 -7.43
CA GLY A 52 -11.51 -2.93 -8.82
C GLY A 52 -11.66 -4.34 -9.35
N GLY A 53 -10.61 -5.16 -9.20
CA GLY A 53 -10.61 -6.56 -9.63
C GLY A 53 -11.71 -7.39 -8.98
N ILE A 54 -12.03 -7.17 -7.71
CA ILE A 54 -13.16 -7.82 -7.02
C ILE A 54 -14.51 -7.37 -7.58
N ASN A 55 -14.67 -6.07 -7.85
CA ASN A 55 -15.91 -5.52 -8.38
C ASN A 55 -16.18 -5.91 -9.84
N ASP A 56 -15.12 -6.13 -10.62
CA ASP A 56 -15.21 -6.56 -12.02
C ASP A 56 -15.61 -8.04 -12.15
N ILE A 57 -15.52 -8.81 -11.06
CA ILE A 57 -15.93 -10.21 -11.04
C ILE A 57 -17.42 -10.29 -10.74
N GLU A 58 -18.16 -10.92 -11.65
CA GLU A 58 -19.56 -11.26 -11.44
C GLU A 58 -19.73 -12.03 -10.11
N PRO A 59 -20.71 -11.67 -9.26
CA PRO A 59 -20.91 -12.28 -7.95
C PRO A 59 -21.09 -13.80 -7.96
N ASP A 60 -21.49 -14.36 -9.10
CA ASP A 60 -21.75 -15.78 -9.30
C ASP A 60 -20.57 -16.54 -9.89
N ARG A 61 -19.44 -15.88 -10.19
CA ARG A 61 -18.25 -16.54 -10.73
C ARG A 61 -17.46 -17.29 -9.66
N ALA A 62 -17.06 -18.50 -10.04
CA ALA A 62 -16.15 -19.36 -9.30
C ALA A 62 -14.79 -18.69 -9.04
N PHE A 63 -14.19 -19.02 -7.89
CA PHE A 63 -12.89 -18.49 -7.48
C PHE A 63 -11.74 -18.92 -8.42
N SER A 64 -11.90 -20.03 -9.13
CA SER A 64 -10.95 -20.50 -10.16
C SER A 64 -10.61 -19.42 -11.20
N ASN A 65 -11.57 -18.58 -11.59
CA ASN A 65 -11.32 -17.45 -12.51
C ASN A 65 -10.53 -16.30 -11.86
N VAL A 66 -10.57 -16.21 -10.53
CA VAL A 66 -9.90 -15.18 -9.74
C VAL A 66 -8.43 -15.50 -9.55
N ASN A 67 -8.12 -16.78 -9.32
CA ASN A 67 -6.74 -17.26 -9.14
C ASN A 67 -5.83 -16.93 -10.35
N THR A 68 -6.41 -16.86 -11.55
CA THR A 68 -5.69 -16.50 -12.78
C THR A 68 -5.52 -14.99 -13.01
N SER A 69 -6.14 -14.14 -12.19
CA SER A 69 -6.10 -12.69 -12.38
C SER A 69 -4.77 -12.09 -11.90
N GLU A 70 -4.28 -11.07 -12.64
CA GLU A 70 -3.04 -10.38 -12.29
C GLU A 70 -3.14 -9.68 -10.93
N TRP A 71 -4.28 -9.04 -10.65
CA TRP A 71 -4.53 -8.35 -9.39
C TRP A 71 -4.48 -9.34 -8.20
N TYR A 72 -5.00 -10.56 -8.35
CA TYR A 72 -4.90 -11.57 -7.29
C TYR A 72 -3.46 -12.03 -7.07
N GLY A 73 -2.66 -12.17 -8.13
CA GLY A 73 -1.24 -12.54 -8.01
C GLY A 73 -0.41 -11.53 -7.20
N THR A 74 -0.74 -10.24 -7.30
CA THR A 74 -0.11 -9.21 -6.47
C THR A 74 -0.64 -9.23 -5.04
N LEU A 75 -1.96 -9.36 -4.85
CA LEU A 75 -2.60 -9.45 -3.54
C LEU A 75 -2.12 -10.66 -2.74
N ARG A 76 -1.99 -11.83 -3.39
CA ARG A 76 -1.58 -13.10 -2.78
C ARG A 76 -0.28 -13.00 -1.98
N LYS A 77 0.66 -12.16 -2.41
CA LYS A 77 1.95 -11.92 -1.72
C LYS A 77 1.77 -11.27 -0.34
N HIS A 78 0.63 -10.64 -0.10
CA HIS A 78 0.30 -9.89 1.12
C HIS A 78 -0.78 -10.56 1.97
N LEU A 79 -1.45 -11.60 1.45
CA LEU A 79 -2.45 -12.37 2.18
C LEU A 79 -1.78 -13.22 3.27
N GLN A 80 -2.50 -13.44 4.37
CA GLN A 80 -2.07 -14.42 5.36
C GLN A 80 -2.11 -15.85 4.79
N PRO A 81 -1.19 -16.74 5.22
CA PRO A 81 -1.12 -18.10 4.70
C PRO A 81 -2.41 -18.92 4.90
N ASP A 82 -3.14 -18.68 5.99
CA ASP A 82 -4.42 -19.33 6.28
C ASP A 82 -5.53 -18.88 5.31
N VAL A 83 -5.54 -17.59 4.94
CA VAL A 83 -6.46 -17.04 3.94
C VAL A 83 -6.17 -17.65 2.57
N ILE A 84 -4.90 -17.74 2.18
CA ILE A 84 -4.48 -18.38 0.92
C ILE A 84 -4.96 -19.83 0.88
N GLN A 85 -4.71 -20.59 1.96
CA GLN A 85 -5.12 -21.99 2.06
C GLN A 85 -6.64 -22.14 1.95
N ARG A 86 -7.42 -21.24 2.55
CA ARG A 86 -8.88 -21.25 2.46
C ARG A 86 -9.38 -20.92 1.06
N LEU A 87 -8.79 -19.92 0.40
CA LEU A 87 -9.16 -19.51 -0.95
C LEU A 87 -8.85 -20.60 -1.97
N GLU A 88 -7.65 -21.16 -1.94
CA GLU A 88 -7.21 -22.18 -2.92
C GLU A 88 -7.74 -23.58 -2.59
N GLY A 89 -7.99 -23.87 -1.32
CA GLY A 89 -8.63 -25.11 -0.89
C GLY A 89 -10.07 -25.26 -1.40
N MET A 90 -10.76 -24.16 -1.72
CA MET A 90 -12.12 -24.20 -2.30
C MET A 90 -12.14 -24.62 -3.77
N GLU A 91 -11.07 -24.35 -4.54
CA GLU A 91 -10.98 -24.74 -5.95
C GLU A 91 -11.10 -26.27 -6.11
N LEU A 92 -10.62 -27.02 -5.11
CA LEU A 92 -10.71 -28.49 -5.07
C LEU A 92 -12.14 -29.00 -4.80
N ILE A 93 -12.99 -28.21 -4.15
CA ILE A 93 -14.38 -28.58 -3.84
C ILE A 93 -15.29 -28.32 -5.04
N GLU A 94 -15.01 -27.29 -5.85
CA GLU A 94 -15.80 -26.96 -7.05
C GLU A 94 -15.66 -28.01 -8.17
N LEU A 95 -14.54 -28.75 -8.21
CA LEU A 95 -14.24 -29.76 -9.25
C LEU A 95 -14.81 -31.16 -8.95
N GLY A 96 -15.35 -31.39 -7.75
CA GLY A 96 -15.88 -32.70 -7.37
C GLY A 96 -17.05 -32.59 -6.39
N THR A 97 -18.20 -33.13 -6.79
CA THR A 97 -19.39 -33.45 -5.98
C THR A 97 -20.34 -32.31 -5.52
N SER A 98 -21.51 -32.30 -6.18
CA SER A 98 -22.87 -31.97 -5.73
C SER A 98 -23.19 -30.66 -4.96
N PRO A 99 -24.25 -29.93 -5.40
CA PRO A 99 -24.70 -28.70 -4.77
C PRO A 99 -25.51 -29.03 -3.52
N LYS A 100 -25.10 -28.55 -2.33
CA LYS A 100 -26.03 -28.18 -1.23
C LYS A 100 -25.40 -27.55 0.02
N ILE A 101 -24.10 -27.65 0.25
CA ILE A 101 -23.46 -27.13 1.49
C ILE A 101 -22.07 -26.52 1.19
N GLY A 102 -21.97 -25.70 0.14
CA GLY A 102 -20.80 -24.83 -0.03
C GLY A 102 -20.99 -23.54 0.78
N PRO A 103 -19.90 -22.83 1.17
CA PRO A 103 -20.03 -21.48 1.68
C PRO A 103 -20.81 -20.59 0.70
N PRO A 104 -21.47 -19.50 1.15
CA PRO A 104 -22.17 -18.59 0.27
C PRO A 104 -21.31 -18.20 -0.93
N ARG A 105 -21.90 -18.07 -2.13
CA ARG A 105 -21.15 -17.79 -3.38
C ARG A 105 -20.30 -16.51 -3.31
N CYS A 106 -20.62 -15.59 -2.39
CA CYS A 106 -19.88 -14.36 -2.09
C CYS A 106 -18.88 -14.45 -0.92
N TRP A 107 -18.70 -15.62 -0.29
CA TRP A 107 -17.86 -15.76 0.90
C TRP A 107 -16.40 -15.44 0.64
N TRP A 108 -15.86 -15.86 -0.51
CA TRP A 108 -14.49 -15.53 -0.89
C TRP A 108 -14.32 -14.01 -1.07
N GLN A 109 -15.33 -13.31 -1.62
CA GLN A 109 -15.29 -11.85 -1.75
C GLN A 109 -15.22 -11.19 -0.38
N MET A 110 -16.04 -11.64 0.58
CA MET A 110 -16.01 -11.13 1.95
C MET A 110 -14.65 -11.38 2.62
N LEU A 111 -14.07 -12.57 2.43
CA LEU A 111 -12.77 -12.90 2.98
C LEU A 111 -11.67 -12.01 2.39
N VAL A 112 -11.62 -11.86 1.07
CA VAL A 112 -10.65 -11.01 0.38
C VAL A 112 -10.83 -9.54 0.79
N LEU A 113 -12.07 -9.03 0.83
CA LEU A 113 -12.37 -7.66 1.27
C LEU A 113 -11.92 -7.41 2.70
N SER A 114 -12.16 -8.35 3.62
CA SER A 114 -11.72 -8.23 5.02
C SER A 114 -10.20 -8.17 5.13
N GLU A 115 -9.49 -8.89 4.25
CA GLU A 115 -8.03 -8.90 4.24
C GLU A 115 -7.45 -7.63 3.61
N ILE A 116 -8.13 -7.07 2.61
CA ILE A 116 -7.83 -5.72 2.07
C ILE A 116 -8.01 -4.67 3.16
N GLU A 117 -9.10 -4.69 3.93
CA GLU A 117 -9.31 -3.75 5.05
C GLU A 117 -8.22 -3.89 6.13
N ARG A 118 -7.77 -5.11 6.40
CA ARG A 118 -6.64 -5.36 7.30
C ARG A 118 -5.35 -4.74 6.77
N LEU A 119 -5.08 -4.87 5.47
CA LEU A 119 -3.91 -4.28 4.82
C LEU A 119 -3.97 -2.75 4.80
N GLU A 120 -5.14 -2.15 4.53
CA GLU A 120 -5.34 -0.69 4.60
C GLU A 120 -4.99 -0.13 5.98
N LYS A 121 -5.46 -0.79 7.05
CA LYS A 121 -5.14 -0.42 8.44
C LYS A 121 -3.66 -0.64 8.76
N GLN A 122 -3.09 -1.77 8.36
CA GLN A 122 -1.67 -2.07 8.57
C GLN A 122 -0.76 -1.04 7.89
N TRP A 123 -1.18 -0.52 6.73
CA TRP A 123 -0.43 0.47 5.97
C TRP A 123 -0.70 1.92 6.38
N GLY A 124 -1.66 2.16 7.27
CA GLY A 124 -2.04 3.49 7.72
C GLY A 124 -2.71 4.33 6.62
N LEU A 125 -3.44 3.68 5.71
CA LEU A 125 -4.22 4.36 4.67
C LEU A 125 -5.61 4.78 5.16
N VAL A 126 -6.09 4.15 6.24
CA VAL A 126 -7.35 4.38 6.96
C VAL A 126 -7.06 4.45 8.45
#